data_AF-A0A560UNF0-F1
#
_entry.id   AF-A0A560UNF0-F1
#
_cell.length_a   1.000
_cell.length_b   1.000
_cell.length_c   1.000
_cell.angle_alpha   90.00
_cell.angle_beta   90.00
_cell.angle_gamma   90.00
#
_symmetry.space_group_name_H-M   'P 1'
#
loop_
_entity.id
_entity.type
_entity.pdbx_description
1 polymer ?
#
loop_
_entity_poly.entity_id
_entity_poly.type
_entity_poly.pdbx_seq_one_letter_code
_entity_poly.pdbx_strand_id
1 'polypeptide(L)'
;MNERDQKLEVEKPINTNAAPTIVAFTFQFERALYSLFSGHAIRTQVGIETLDDVAELTWNADGTVDARIEQDANTVQSAGQPFQDSSYKLWHTLRVWLSHVKVLRAKYVEVHFCLVTNASVPESALVRMLSDAKSDAQVEAAVSALRAQAAAIASKRKPAAKEKSATREKSSAKTEAEAVLKYDDDDLSYLVRGVKLLDRGGTDSGVPPREATIQIFQLPSALVEQGEEIYRYLLGIAVDTCRTAWSDKETVWLSPQTFRDHLHKEFDRRFLNKYLDRPMVHVDFKHLVERGGRDFFFLKQLSRLDIPARIIDRHLDKYWAFYAERVRLEKEGFNQVDWEAREDKLHQRWQDCRDNAEMELMTRADSTPEKRGLLTLTKTLDENFKAAIGRYETGNSYLTHGHYHHMANRPDDRYFVYWHPAYGAEKDAGDEEKS
;
A
#
# COMPACT_ATOMS: atom_id res chain seq x y z
N MET A 1 -29.77 21.70 -36.15
CA MET A 1 -28.52 20.92 -36.09
C MET A 1 -28.76 19.80 -35.10
N ASN A 2 -28.87 18.56 -35.58
CA ASN A 2 -29.25 17.38 -34.78
C ASN A 2 -27.97 16.72 -34.25
N GLU A 3 -27.67 16.87 -32.96
CA GLU A 3 -26.78 15.94 -32.26
C GLU A 3 -27.63 14.77 -31.79
N ARG A 4 -27.72 13.74 -32.64
CA ARG A 4 -28.16 12.43 -32.19
C ARG A 4 -26.98 11.79 -31.46
N ASP A 5 -27.17 11.52 -30.17
CA ASP A 5 -26.39 10.56 -29.40
C ASP A 5 -26.18 9.27 -30.20
N GLN A 6 -25.01 9.15 -30.85
CA GLN A 6 -24.51 7.86 -31.29
C GLN A 6 -24.05 7.12 -30.05
N LYS A 7 -24.96 6.37 -29.41
CA LYS A 7 -24.57 5.24 -28.57
C LYS A 7 -23.69 4.35 -29.43
N LEU A 8 -22.38 4.35 -29.15
CA LEU A 8 -21.43 3.41 -29.73
C LEU A 8 -22.04 2.01 -29.63
N GLU A 9 -22.33 1.38 -30.78
CA GLU A 9 -22.73 -0.01 -30.82
C GLU A 9 -21.54 -0.84 -30.34
N VAL A 10 -21.56 -1.21 -29.06
CA VAL A 10 -20.57 -2.11 -28.48
C VAL A 10 -20.87 -3.51 -29.04
N GLU A 11 -19.93 -4.07 -29.79
CA GLU A 11 -20.02 -5.45 -30.27
C GLU A 11 -20.24 -6.40 -29.09
N LYS A 12 -21.26 -7.26 -29.20
CA LYS A 12 -21.50 -8.27 -28.17
C LYS A 12 -20.36 -9.28 -28.22
N PRO A 13 -19.71 -9.58 -27.08
CA PRO A 13 -18.67 -10.59 -27.06
C PRO A 13 -19.24 -11.93 -27.53
N ILE A 14 -18.45 -12.66 -28.33
CA ILE A 14 -18.74 -14.06 -28.63
C ILE A 14 -18.93 -14.76 -27.29
N ASN A 15 -20.04 -15.50 -27.13
CA ASN A 15 -20.41 -16.14 -25.87
C ASN A 15 -19.26 -17.03 -25.37
N THR A 16 -18.48 -16.51 -24.42
CA THR A 16 -17.27 -17.12 -23.90
C THR A 16 -17.40 -17.15 -22.38
N ASN A 17 -17.08 -18.29 -21.78
CA ASN A 17 -16.99 -18.42 -20.32
C ASN A 17 -15.73 -17.72 -19.75
N ALA A 18 -15.02 -16.93 -20.55
CA ALA A 18 -13.77 -16.28 -20.17
C ALA A 18 -13.95 -15.23 -19.08
N ALA A 19 -14.96 -14.34 -19.20
CA ALA A 19 -15.17 -13.28 -18.23
C ALA A 19 -15.49 -13.81 -16.82
N PRO A 20 -16.47 -14.74 -16.62
CA PRO A 20 -16.70 -15.35 -15.30
C PRO A 20 -15.48 -16.09 -14.75
N THR A 21 -14.69 -16.73 -15.62
CA THR A 21 -13.46 -17.45 -15.23
C THR A 21 -12.41 -16.49 -14.71
N ILE A 22 -12.14 -15.39 -15.42
CA ILE A 22 -11.19 -14.36 -14.99
C ILE A 22 -11.64 -13.73 -13.67
N VAL A 23 -12.93 -13.44 -13.50
CA VAL A 23 -13.46 -12.90 -12.24
C VAL A 23 -13.23 -13.88 -11.08
N ALA A 24 -13.43 -15.18 -11.29
CA ALA A 24 -13.17 -16.20 -10.27
C ALA A 24 -11.67 -16.26 -9.89
N PHE A 25 -10.76 -16.25 -10.87
CA PHE A 25 -9.33 -16.23 -10.58
C PHE A 25 -8.88 -14.95 -9.89
N THR A 26 -9.37 -13.78 -10.31
CA THR A 26 -9.06 -12.51 -9.64
C THR A 26 -9.53 -12.55 -8.17
N PHE A 27 -10.70 -13.13 -7.90
CA PHE A 27 -11.21 -13.26 -6.53
C PHE A 27 -10.26 -14.04 -5.60
N GLN A 28 -9.55 -15.06 -6.11
CA GLN A 28 -8.51 -15.76 -5.34
C GLN A 28 -7.36 -14.83 -4.95
N PHE A 29 -6.90 -13.96 -5.85
CA PHE A 29 -5.89 -12.96 -5.52
C PHE A 29 -6.39 -11.93 -4.51
N GLU A 30 -7.66 -11.51 -4.60
CA GLU A 30 -8.27 -10.61 -3.62
C GLU A 30 -8.33 -11.27 -2.23
N ARG A 31 -8.69 -12.56 -2.17
CA ARG A 31 -8.72 -13.38 -0.94
C ARG A 31 -7.33 -13.56 -0.34
N ALA A 32 -6.34 -13.91 -1.16
CA ALA A 32 -4.96 -14.04 -0.72
C ALA A 32 -4.39 -12.72 -0.19
N LEU A 33 -4.69 -11.59 -0.84
CA LEU A 33 -4.25 -10.28 -0.36
C LEU A 33 -4.94 -9.91 0.97
N TYR A 34 -6.24 -10.17 1.11
CA TYR A 34 -6.93 -10.00 2.38
C TYR A 34 -6.31 -10.87 3.49
N SER A 35 -6.00 -12.12 3.19
CA SER A 35 -5.31 -13.05 4.11
C SER A 35 -3.95 -12.51 4.58
N LEU A 36 -3.13 -12.03 3.63
CA LEU A 36 -1.80 -11.46 3.92
C LEU A 36 -1.85 -10.29 4.92
N PHE A 37 -2.94 -9.52 4.95
CA PHE A 37 -3.08 -8.36 5.84
C PHE A 37 -3.92 -8.63 7.10
N SER A 38 -4.85 -9.58 7.06
CA SER A 38 -5.74 -9.91 8.20
C SER A 38 -5.05 -10.78 9.26
N GLY A 39 -4.04 -11.56 8.88
CA GLY A 39 -3.27 -12.38 9.81
C GLY A 39 -2.34 -11.56 10.72
N HIS A 40 -2.23 -11.97 11.99
CA HIS A 40 -1.35 -11.33 12.99
C HIS A 40 -0.09 -12.14 13.29
N ALA A 41 -0.07 -13.41 12.89
CA ALA A 41 1.07 -14.29 13.15
C ALA A 41 2.27 -13.90 12.27
N ILE A 42 3.44 -13.80 12.90
CA ILE A 42 4.70 -13.41 12.24
C ILE A 42 5.13 -14.50 11.25
N ARG A 43 4.91 -15.77 11.60
CA ARG A 43 5.29 -16.94 10.81
C ARG A 43 4.09 -17.51 10.10
N THR A 44 3.50 -16.70 9.22
CA THR A 44 2.45 -17.15 8.31
C THR A 44 2.92 -17.03 6.88
N GLN A 45 2.50 -17.97 6.04
CA GLN A 45 2.68 -17.92 4.60
C GLN A 45 1.33 -18.12 3.92
N VAL A 46 1.10 -17.39 2.82
CA VAL A 46 -0.14 -17.45 2.03
C VAL A 46 0.20 -17.93 0.63
N GLY A 47 -0.32 -19.08 0.24
CA GLY A 47 -0.17 -19.66 -1.09
C GLY A 47 -1.42 -19.45 -1.95
N ILE A 48 -1.21 -19.30 -3.25
CA ILE A 48 -2.27 -19.20 -4.27
C ILE A 48 -2.09 -20.38 -5.23
N GLU A 49 -3.17 -21.12 -5.51
CA GLU A 49 -3.14 -22.36 -6.31
C GLU A 49 -2.10 -23.35 -5.77
N THR A 50 -2.16 -23.61 -4.45
CA THR A 50 -1.22 -24.48 -3.73
C THR A 50 -1.92 -25.72 -3.16
N LEU A 51 -2.30 -25.69 -1.87
CA LEU A 51 -3.07 -26.76 -1.24
C LEU A 51 -4.54 -26.76 -1.71
N ASP A 52 -5.03 -25.60 -2.11
CA ASP A 52 -6.31 -25.33 -2.78
C ASP A 52 -6.19 -23.95 -3.47
N ASP A 53 -7.30 -23.32 -3.84
CA ASP A 53 -7.33 -21.98 -4.47
C ASP A 53 -6.49 -20.95 -3.69
N VAL A 54 -6.68 -20.86 -2.38
CA VAL A 54 -5.84 -20.08 -1.45
C VAL A 54 -5.55 -20.94 -0.22
N ALA A 55 -4.34 -20.85 0.32
CA ALA A 55 -3.98 -21.55 1.55
C ALA A 55 -3.12 -20.69 2.47
N GLU A 56 -3.29 -20.84 3.78
CA GLU A 56 -2.42 -20.26 4.79
C GLU A 56 -1.76 -21.37 5.59
N LEU A 57 -0.47 -21.24 5.83
CA LEU A 57 0.28 -22.06 6.78
C LEU A 57 0.80 -21.16 7.88
N THR A 58 0.50 -21.50 9.13
CA THR A 58 0.95 -20.74 10.31
C THR A 58 1.77 -21.63 11.21
N TRP A 59 3.02 -21.22 11.48
CA TRP A 59 3.93 -21.96 12.35
C TRP A 59 3.80 -21.45 13.78
N ASN A 60 3.42 -22.37 14.67
CA ASN A 60 3.29 -22.13 16.10
C ASN A 60 4.65 -22.07 16.78
N ALA A 61 4.68 -21.53 18.00
CA ALA A 61 5.92 -21.36 18.78
C ALA A 61 6.56 -22.72 19.14
N ASP A 62 5.77 -23.78 19.26
CA ASP A 62 6.22 -25.15 19.52
C ASP A 62 6.72 -25.87 18.25
N GLY A 63 6.71 -25.21 17.10
CA GLY A 63 7.15 -25.76 15.82
C GLY A 63 6.06 -26.53 15.07
N THR A 64 4.86 -26.68 15.62
CA THR A 64 3.71 -27.24 14.90
C THR A 64 3.18 -26.27 13.86
N VAL A 65 2.39 -26.78 12.91
CA VAL A 65 1.85 -26.00 11.80
C VAL A 65 0.35 -26.17 11.71
N ASP A 66 -0.36 -25.07 11.66
CA ASP A 66 -1.78 -25.02 11.35
C ASP A 66 -1.97 -24.65 9.88
N ALA A 67 -3.00 -25.24 9.27
CA ALA A 67 -3.35 -24.99 7.88
C ALA A 67 -4.75 -24.42 7.76
N ARG A 68 -4.91 -23.42 6.90
CA ARG A 68 -6.18 -22.95 6.40
C ARG A 68 -6.18 -23.16 4.90
N ILE A 69 -7.17 -23.86 4.37
CA ILE A 69 -7.30 -24.11 2.93
C ILE A 69 -8.65 -23.62 2.46
N GLU A 70 -8.65 -22.82 1.41
CA GLU A 70 -9.84 -22.12 0.91
C GLU A 70 -10.19 -22.62 -0.48
N GLN A 71 -11.47 -22.90 -0.67
CA GLN A 71 -12.06 -23.07 -1.98
C GLN A 71 -12.94 -21.86 -2.26
N ASP A 72 -12.51 -21.08 -3.24
CA ASP A 72 -13.05 -19.77 -3.57
C ASP A 72 -14.08 -19.86 -4.68
N ALA A 73 -15.28 -19.38 -4.40
CA ALA A 73 -16.40 -19.45 -5.33
C ALA A 73 -17.04 -18.07 -5.53
N ASN A 74 -16.46 -17.30 -6.45
CA ASN A 74 -17.10 -16.08 -6.92
C ASN A 74 -18.25 -16.41 -7.89
N THR A 75 -19.43 -15.84 -7.66
CA THR A 75 -20.55 -15.86 -8.61
C THR A 75 -20.86 -14.46 -9.11
N VAL A 76 -21.05 -14.35 -10.42
CA VAL A 76 -21.52 -13.15 -11.12
C VAL A 76 -23.04 -13.15 -11.32
N GLN A 77 -23.72 -14.26 -10.99
CA GLN A 77 -25.17 -14.39 -11.13
C GLN A 77 -25.87 -13.85 -9.87
N SER A 78 -26.95 -13.10 -10.06
CA SER A 78 -27.76 -12.52 -8.98
C SER A 78 -28.65 -13.55 -8.27
N ALA A 79 -28.84 -14.73 -8.85
CA ALA A 79 -29.66 -15.80 -8.30
C ALA A 79 -28.85 -17.10 -8.16
N GLY A 80 -28.98 -17.75 -7.01
CA GLY A 80 -28.24 -18.97 -6.67
C GLY A 80 -26.98 -18.71 -5.86
N GLN A 81 -26.40 -19.78 -5.31
CA GLN A 81 -25.16 -19.74 -4.53
C GLN A 81 -24.29 -20.96 -4.90
N PRO A 82 -22.95 -20.84 -4.90
CA PRO A 82 -22.07 -21.87 -5.47
C PRO A 82 -22.05 -23.21 -4.74
N PHE A 83 -22.38 -23.20 -3.45
CA PHE A 83 -22.39 -24.32 -2.51
C PHE A 83 -23.81 -24.83 -2.22
N GLN A 84 -24.69 -24.90 -3.23
CA GLN A 84 -26.00 -25.53 -3.05
C GLN A 84 -25.83 -26.99 -2.65
N ASP A 85 -26.76 -27.51 -1.85
CA ASP A 85 -26.71 -28.88 -1.31
C ASP A 85 -26.65 -29.97 -2.39
N SER A 86 -26.98 -29.64 -3.64
CA SER A 86 -26.89 -30.56 -4.80
C SER A 86 -25.91 -30.10 -5.88
N SER A 87 -25.11 -29.06 -5.61
CA SER A 87 -24.14 -28.51 -6.56
C SER A 87 -22.94 -29.44 -6.74
N TYR A 88 -22.46 -29.57 -7.97
CA TYR A 88 -21.21 -30.29 -8.23
C TYR A 88 -20.03 -29.71 -7.43
N LYS A 89 -19.93 -28.37 -7.36
CA LYS A 89 -18.81 -27.68 -6.71
C LYS A 89 -18.66 -28.08 -5.25
N LEU A 90 -19.73 -28.03 -4.45
CA LEU A 90 -19.70 -28.46 -3.04
C LEU A 90 -19.19 -29.90 -2.90
N TRP A 91 -19.83 -30.85 -3.59
CA TRP A 91 -19.48 -32.27 -3.43
C TRP A 91 -18.08 -32.60 -3.95
N HIS A 92 -17.65 -31.95 -5.02
CA HIS A 92 -16.30 -32.10 -5.55
C HIS A 92 -15.26 -31.62 -4.55
N THR A 93 -15.47 -30.43 -3.96
CA THR A 93 -14.57 -29.87 -2.93
C THR A 93 -14.48 -30.78 -1.70
N LEU A 94 -15.62 -31.24 -1.18
CA LEU A 94 -15.63 -32.18 -0.05
C LEU A 94 -14.87 -33.48 -0.38
N ARG A 95 -15.07 -34.05 -1.58
CA ARG A 95 -14.34 -35.24 -2.01
C ARG A 95 -12.83 -34.98 -2.10
N VAL A 96 -12.41 -33.85 -2.66
CA VAL A 96 -10.99 -33.50 -2.82
C VAL A 96 -10.33 -33.35 -1.45
N TRP A 97 -10.96 -32.65 -0.51
CA TRP A 97 -10.47 -32.53 0.87
C TRP A 97 -10.38 -33.89 1.57
N LEU A 98 -11.42 -34.71 1.48
CA LEU A 98 -11.42 -36.06 2.06
C LEU A 98 -10.34 -36.96 1.45
N SER A 99 -10.05 -36.85 0.15
CA SER A 99 -8.98 -37.65 -0.48
C SER A 99 -7.59 -37.32 0.05
N HIS A 100 -7.41 -36.18 0.71
CA HIS A 100 -6.15 -35.75 1.31
C HIS A 100 -6.18 -35.74 2.84
N VAL A 101 -7.31 -36.09 3.48
CA VAL A 101 -7.54 -35.89 4.93
C VAL A 101 -6.46 -36.57 5.79
N LYS A 102 -6.03 -37.78 5.42
CA LYS A 102 -4.99 -38.53 6.15
C LYS A 102 -3.63 -37.84 6.09
N VAL A 103 -3.29 -37.25 4.94
CA VAL A 103 -2.04 -36.50 4.75
C VAL A 103 -2.11 -35.19 5.53
N LEU A 104 -3.24 -34.49 5.47
CA LEU A 104 -3.46 -33.23 6.18
C LEU A 104 -3.37 -33.43 7.71
N ARG A 105 -4.06 -34.45 8.25
CA ARG A 105 -4.04 -34.83 9.67
C ARG A 105 -2.64 -35.17 10.19
N ALA A 106 -1.81 -35.79 9.36
CA ALA A 106 -0.46 -36.17 9.75
C ALA A 106 0.51 -34.98 9.73
N LYS A 107 0.22 -33.96 8.93
CA LYS A 107 1.13 -32.83 8.68
C LYS A 107 0.81 -31.60 9.52
N TYR A 108 -0.47 -31.36 9.81
CA TYR A 108 -0.95 -30.16 10.45
C TYR A 108 -1.71 -30.50 11.75
N VAL A 109 -1.53 -29.68 12.78
CA VAL A 109 -2.21 -29.87 14.07
C VAL A 109 -3.67 -29.49 13.95
N GLU A 110 -3.95 -28.31 13.41
CA GLU A 110 -5.30 -27.88 13.06
C GLU A 110 -5.43 -27.60 11.55
N VAL A 111 -6.57 -28.00 10.97
CA VAL A 111 -6.89 -27.73 9.56
C VAL A 111 -8.26 -27.08 9.47
N HIS A 112 -8.30 -25.87 8.92
CA HIS A 112 -9.53 -25.15 8.61
C HIS A 112 -9.85 -25.26 7.12
N PHE A 113 -11.00 -25.85 6.81
CA PHE A 113 -11.51 -26.05 5.46
C PHE A 113 -12.53 -24.95 5.13
N CYS A 114 -12.09 -23.91 4.43
CA CYS A 114 -12.87 -22.70 4.20
C CYS A 114 -13.60 -22.76 2.86
N LEU A 115 -14.93 -22.72 2.90
CA LEU A 115 -15.77 -22.53 1.73
C LEU A 115 -16.07 -21.03 1.62
N VAL A 116 -15.57 -20.38 0.57
CA VAL A 116 -15.62 -18.92 0.45
C VAL A 116 -16.49 -18.52 -0.74
N THR A 117 -17.39 -17.57 -0.54
CA THR A 117 -18.28 -17.08 -1.61
C THR A 117 -18.69 -15.63 -1.40
N ASN A 118 -18.84 -14.89 -2.50
CA ASN A 118 -19.41 -13.55 -2.47
C ASN A 118 -20.95 -13.56 -2.29
N ALA A 119 -21.63 -14.66 -2.63
CA ALA A 119 -23.07 -14.82 -2.42
C ALA A 119 -23.44 -15.05 -0.95
N SER A 120 -24.67 -14.70 -0.58
CA SER A 120 -25.26 -15.10 0.70
C SER A 120 -25.74 -16.55 0.65
N VAL A 121 -25.41 -17.33 1.67
CA VAL A 121 -25.86 -18.72 1.80
C VAL A 121 -27.07 -18.78 2.76
N PRO A 122 -28.16 -19.48 2.43
CA PRO A 122 -29.30 -19.62 3.34
C PRO A 122 -28.94 -20.35 4.64
N GLU A 123 -29.55 -19.97 5.76
CA GLU A 123 -29.33 -20.65 7.06
C GLU A 123 -29.73 -22.13 7.06
N SER A 124 -30.65 -22.51 6.17
CA SER A 124 -31.08 -23.90 6.01
C SER A 124 -30.14 -24.76 5.15
N ALA A 125 -29.08 -24.17 4.58
CA ALA A 125 -28.19 -24.90 3.68
C ALA A 125 -27.31 -25.88 4.47
N LEU A 126 -27.02 -27.04 3.86
CA LEU A 126 -26.18 -28.07 4.48
C LEU A 126 -24.82 -27.49 4.91
N VAL A 127 -24.18 -26.71 4.05
CA VAL A 127 -22.86 -26.12 4.31
C VAL A 127 -22.83 -25.22 5.56
N ARG A 128 -23.93 -24.52 5.87
CA ARG A 128 -24.05 -23.71 7.09
C ARG A 128 -24.06 -24.62 8.33
N MET A 129 -24.86 -25.70 8.28
CA MET A 129 -24.87 -26.72 9.34
C MET A 129 -23.49 -27.34 9.56
N LEU A 130 -22.73 -27.63 8.49
CA LEU A 130 -21.36 -28.14 8.62
C LEU A 130 -20.45 -27.12 9.33
N SER A 131 -20.51 -25.85 8.90
CA SER A 131 -19.69 -24.76 9.46
C SER A 131 -20.01 -24.44 10.93
N ASP A 132 -21.28 -24.56 11.33
CA ASP A 132 -21.75 -24.18 12.66
C ASP A 132 -21.61 -25.31 13.70
N ALA A 133 -21.26 -26.52 13.28
CA ALA A 133 -21.02 -27.64 14.18
C ALA A 133 -19.75 -27.41 15.03
N LYS A 134 -19.89 -27.23 16.34
CA LYS A 134 -18.77 -27.00 17.27
C LYS A 134 -18.65 -28.05 18.38
N SER A 135 -19.75 -28.67 18.80
CA SER A 135 -19.74 -29.77 19.77
C SER A 135 -19.80 -31.14 19.11
N ASP A 136 -19.39 -32.19 19.81
CA ASP A 136 -19.41 -33.57 19.29
C ASP A 136 -20.81 -33.98 18.79
N ALA A 137 -21.85 -33.68 19.56
CA ALA A 137 -23.24 -33.96 19.17
C ALA A 137 -23.67 -33.18 17.90
N GLN A 138 -23.20 -31.94 17.74
CA GLN A 138 -23.48 -31.17 16.52
C GLN A 138 -22.72 -31.73 15.31
N VAL A 139 -21.47 -32.16 15.51
CA VAL A 139 -20.65 -32.79 14.46
C VAL A 139 -21.29 -34.09 14.01
N GLU A 140 -21.72 -34.95 14.92
CA GLU A 140 -22.44 -36.20 14.59
C GLU A 140 -23.73 -35.91 13.81
N ALA A 141 -24.52 -34.92 14.24
CA ALA A 141 -25.73 -34.51 13.52
C ALA A 141 -25.42 -33.99 12.10
N ALA A 142 -24.37 -33.18 11.96
CA ALA A 142 -23.92 -32.67 10.67
C ALA A 142 -23.41 -33.77 9.73
N VAL A 143 -22.66 -34.75 10.24
CA VAL A 143 -22.21 -35.93 9.48
C VAL A 143 -23.41 -36.77 9.02
N SER A 144 -24.40 -36.98 9.90
CA SER A 144 -25.64 -37.67 9.55
C SER A 144 -26.41 -36.95 8.44
N ALA A 145 -26.55 -35.62 8.54
CA ALA A 145 -27.18 -34.79 7.52
C ALA A 145 -26.42 -34.83 6.18
N LEU A 146 -25.08 -34.78 6.23
CA LEU A 146 -24.21 -34.90 5.06
C LEU A 146 -24.43 -36.24 4.35
N ARG A 147 -24.44 -37.36 5.08
CA ARG A 147 -24.69 -38.70 4.52
C ARG A 147 -26.09 -38.82 3.93
N ALA A 148 -27.10 -38.34 4.65
CA ALA A 148 -28.49 -38.37 4.19
C ALA A 148 -28.64 -37.61 2.86
N GLN A 149 -28.06 -36.41 2.77
CA GLN A 149 -28.09 -35.62 1.55
C GLN A 149 -27.30 -36.28 0.42
N ALA A 150 -26.12 -36.84 0.71
CA ALA A 150 -25.33 -37.58 -0.28
C ALA A 150 -26.11 -38.78 -0.85
N ALA A 151 -26.78 -39.54 0.01
CA ALA A 151 -27.63 -40.67 -0.40
C ALA A 151 -28.86 -40.23 -1.20
N ALA A 152 -29.48 -39.10 -0.83
CA ALA A 152 -30.58 -38.50 -1.58
C ALA A 152 -30.16 -38.07 -2.99
N ILE A 153 -28.92 -37.60 -3.16
CA ILE A 153 -28.38 -37.25 -4.48
C ILE A 153 -28.01 -38.51 -5.27
N ALA A 154 -27.39 -39.50 -4.63
CA ALA A 154 -27.02 -40.76 -5.26
C ALA A 154 -28.25 -41.54 -5.77
N SER A 155 -29.36 -41.50 -5.03
CA SER A 155 -30.62 -42.18 -5.40
C SER A 155 -31.39 -41.50 -6.52
N LYS A 156 -31.09 -40.25 -6.89
CA LYS A 156 -31.71 -39.60 -8.06
C LYS A 156 -31.37 -40.37 -9.34
N ARG A 157 -32.41 -40.77 -10.10
CA ARG A 157 -32.25 -41.42 -11.41
C ARG A 157 -31.59 -40.44 -12.39
N LYS A 158 -30.65 -40.93 -13.22
CA LYS A 158 -30.15 -40.16 -14.37
C LYS A 158 -31.37 -39.74 -15.22
N PRO A 159 -31.54 -38.46 -15.58
CA PRO A 159 -32.43 -38.10 -16.68
C PRO A 159 -32.03 -38.94 -17.90
N ALA A 160 -33.00 -39.49 -18.63
CA ALA A 160 -32.74 -40.24 -19.85
C ALA A 160 -31.84 -39.39 -20.77
N ALA A 161 -30.60 -39.82 -20.96
CA ALA A 161 -29.61 -39.08 -21.73
C ALA A 161 -30.06 -39.02 -23.20
N LYS A 162 -30.20 -37.81 -23.75
CA LYS A 162 -30.02 -37.63 -25.19
C LYS A 162 -28.56 -37.94 -25.49
N GLU A 163 -28.33 -38.99 -26.26
CA GLU A 163 -27.05 -39.34 -26.84
C GLU A 163 -26.41 -38.11 -27.51
N LYS A 164 -25.16 -37.82 -27.15
CA LYS A 164 -24.03 -37.41 -28.00
C LYS A 164 -23.01 -36.57 -27.21
N SER A 165 -21.91 -37.19 -26.78
CA SER A 165 -20.57 -37.02 -27.39
C SER A 165 -19.50 -37.60 -26.46
N ALA A 166 -18.61 -38.41 -27.03
CA ALA A 166 -17.47 -39.03 -26.35
C ALA A 166 -16.34 -38.00 -26.10
N THR A 167 -16.58 -37.08 -25.18
CA THR A 167 -15.60 -36.10 -24.70
C THR A 167 -15.69 -36.05 -23.18
N ARG A 168 -14.66 -36.59 -22.50
CA ARG A 168 -14.37 -36.50 -21.05
C ARG A 168 -15.63 -36.41 -20.16
N GLU A 169 -16.09 -37.53 -19.60
CA GLU A 169 -17.22 -37.55 -18.65
C GLU A 169 -17.07 -36.42 -17.63
N LYS A 170 -17.88 -35.36 -17.74
CA LYS A 170 -18.00 -34.37 -16.68
C LYS A 170 -18.55 -35.12 -15.47
N SER A 171 -17.72 -35.26 -14.43
CA SER A 171 -18.15 -35.84 -13.16
C SER A 171 -19.41 -35.10 -12.70
N SER A 172 -20.43 -35.87 -12.33
CA SER A 172 -21.70 -35.32 -11.89
C SER A 172 -21.70 -35.16 -10.38
N ALA A 173 -22.51 -34.26 -9.83
CA ALA A 173 -22.68 -34.12 -8.38
C ALA A 173 -23.00 -35.46 -7.69
N LYS A 174 -23.67 -36.37 -8.41
CA LYS A 174 -23.94 -37.75 -7.98
C LYS A 174 -22.66 -38.56 -7.77
N THR A 175 -21.74 -38.55 -8.73
CA THR A 175 -20.46 -39.30 -8.64
C THR A 175 -19.60 -38.80 -7.49
N GLU A 176 -19.56 -37.49 -7.28
CA GLU A 176 -18.85 -36.86 -6.17
C GLU A 176 -19.47 -37.24 -4.81
N ALA A 177 -20.81 -37.15 -4.68
CA ALA A 177 -21.52 -37.54 -3.46
C ALA A 177 -21.36 -39.05 -3.13
N GLU A 178 -21.41 -39.92 -4.14
CA GLU A 178 -21.14 -41.36 -3.97
C GLU A 178 -19.70 -41.63 -3.51
N ALA A 179 -18.73 -40.81 -3.91
CA ALA A 179 -17.35 -40.92 -3.44
C ALA A 179 -17.23 -40.46 -1.97
N VAL A 180 -17.90 -39.37 -1.59
CA VAL A 180 -17.94 -38.89 -0.19
C VAL A 180 -18.54 -39.94 0.75
N LEU A 181 -19.58 -40.66 0.32
CA LEU A 181 -20.22 -41.71 1.13
C LEU A 181 -19.28 -42.86 1.54
N LYS A 182 -18.17 -43.06 0.82
CA LYS A 182 -17.21 -44.15 1.08
C LYS A 182 -16.25 -43.87 2.23
N TYR A 183 -16.13 -42.62 2.68
CA TYR A 183 -15.31 -42.27 3.84
C TYR A 183 -16.04 -42.67 5.12
N ASP A 184 -15.29 -43.03 6.15
CA ASP A 184 -15.83 -43.38 7.47
C ASP A 184 -16.24 -42.12 8.26
N ASP A 185 -16.95 -42.33 9.36
CA ASP A 185 -17.46 -41.22 10.17
C ASP A 185 -16.35 -40.44 10.89
N ASP A 186 -15.18 -41.05 11.10
CA ASP A 186 -14.04 -40.35 11.70
C ASP A 186 -13.48 -39.32 10.71
N ASP A 187 -13.19 -39.74 9.48
CA ASP A 187 -12.75 -38.87 8.37
C ASP A 187 -13.73 -37.73 8.12
N LEU A 188 -15.03 -38.02 8.08
CA LEU A 188 -16.08 -37.01 7.93
C LEU A 188 -16.15 -36.06 9.14
N SER A 189 -16.07 -36.58 10.36
CA SER A 189 -16.14 -35.76 11.58
C SER A 189 -14.97 -34.78 11.67
N TYR A 190 -13.76 -35.21 11.31
CA TYR A 190 -12.60 -34.32 11.27
C TYR A 190 -12.77 -33.21 10.24
N LEU A 191 -13.26 -33.54 9.04
CA LEU A 191 -13.55 -32.52 8.04
C LEU A 191 -14.56 -31.50 8.60
N VAL A 192 -15.71 -31.99 9.09
CA VAL A 192 -16.79 -31.13 9.61
C VAL A 192 -16.32 -30.21 10.72
N ARG A 193 -15.52 -30.70 11.68
CA ARG A 193 -14.93 -29.88 12.75
C ARG A 193 -14.11 -28.70 12.21
N GLY A 194 -13.42 -28.91 11.09
CA GLY A 194 -12.58 -27.89 10.46
C GLY A 194 -13.31 -26.99 9.46
N VAL A 195 -14.55 -27.30 9.05
CA VAL A 195 -15.26 -26.50 8.04
C VAL A 195 -15.58 -25.11 8.57
N LYS A 196 -15.31 -24.09 7.74
CA LYS A 196 -15.72 -22.71 7.94
C LYS A 196 -16.37 -22.20 6.66
N LEU A 197 -17.51 -21.52 6.79
CA LEU A 197 -18.19 -20.85 5.69
C LEU A 197 -17.94 -19.34 5.79
N LEU A 198 -17.32 -18.77 4.76
CA LEU A 198 -17.21 -17.33 4.56
C LEU A 198 -18.12 -16.92 3.41
N ASP A 199 -19.35 -16.51 3.72
CA ASP A 199 -20.31 -16.03 2.74
C ASP A 199 -20.45 -14.50 2.77
N ARG A 200 -21.37 -13.94 1.96
CA ARG A 200 -21.68 -12.50 1.92
C ARG A 200 -20.43 -11.63 1.70
N GLY A 201 -19.68 -11.88 0.63
CA GLY A 201 -18.46 -11.13 0.33
C GLY A 201 -17.18 -11.90 0.68
N GLY A 202 -17.29 -13.03 1.38
CA GLY A 202 -16.16 -13.94 1.57
C GLY A 202 -15.12 -13.42 2.54
N THR A 203 -15.52 -12.64 3.55
CA THR A 203 -14.69 -12.28 4.72
C THR A 203 -15.52 -12.46 5.99
N ASP A 204 -14.88 -12.48 7.17
CA ASP A 204 -15.60 -12.61 8.45
C ASP A 204 -16.57 -11.44 8.71
N SER A 205 -16.29 -10.27 8.12
CA SER A 205 -17.11 -9.05 8.27
C SER A 205 -18.29 -8.97 7.29
N GLY A 206 -18.28 -9.80 6.24
CA GLY A 206 -19.19 -9.68 5.10
C GLY A 206 -18.90 -8.49 4.17
N VAL A 207 -17.79 -7.79 4.38
CA VAL A 207 -17.27 -6.81 3.41
C VAL A 207 -16.44 -7.57 2.37
N PRO A 208 -16.53 -7.28 1.06
CA PRO A 208 -15.73 -8.00 0.08
C PRO A 208 -14.22 -7.81 0.30
N PRO A 209 -13.36 -8.75 -0.16
CA PRO A 209 -11.99 -8.84 0.32
C PRO A 209 -11.16 -7.60 -0.05
N ARG A 210 -11.44 -7.00 -1.21
CA ARG A 210 -10.80 -5.74 -1.64
C ARG A 210 -11.06 -4.60 -0.68
N GLU A 211 -12.31 -4.27 -0.41
CA GLU A 211 -12.68 -3.16 0.48
C GLU A 211 -12.22 -3.43 1.91
N ALA A 212 -12.33 -4.68 2.38
CA ALA A 212 -11.85 -5.07 3.70
C ALA A 212 -10.32 -4.91 3.82
N THR A 213 -9.57 -5.28 2.78
CA THR A 213 -8.11 -5.09 2.73
C THR A 213 -7.72 -3.62 2.80
N ILE A 214 -8.40 -2.75 2.03
CA ILE A 214 -8.15 -1.30 2.05
C ILE A 214 -8.41 -0.71 3.44
N GLN A 215 -9.44 -1.20 4.15
CA GLN A 215 -9.70 -0.78 5.53
C GLN A 215 -8.58 -1.23 6.49
N ILE A 216 -8.03 -2.44 6.30
CA ILE A 216 -6.92 -2.96 7.12
C ILE A 216 -5.62 -2.16 6.91
N PHE A 217 -5.42 -1.53 5.75
CA PHE A 217 -4.24 -0.68 5.52
C PHE A 217 -4.13 0.48 6.51
N GLN A 218 -5.25 0.88 7.16
CA GLN A 218 -5.29 1.99 8.12
C GLN A 218 -4.59 3.24 7.57
N LEU A 219 -4.94 3.61 6.34
CA LEU A 219 -4.30 4.69 5.61
C LEU A 219 -4.36 6.00 6.40
N PRO A 220 -3.27 6.78 6.46
CA PRO A 220 -3.31 8.15 6.96
C PRO A 220 -4.36 8.96 6.20
N SER A 221 -5.02 9.92 6.85
CA SER A 221 -6.12 10.70 6.26
C SER A 221 -5.76 11.33 4.89
N ALA A 222 -4.50 11.70 4.70
CA ALA A 222 -3.97 12.24 3.46
C ALA A 222 -3.91 11.26 2.27
N LEU A 223 -3.99 9.94 2.53
CA LEU A 223 -3.87 8.87 1.53
C LEU A 223 -5.17 8.06 1.37
N VAL A 224 -6.23 8.35 2.13
CA VAL A 224 -7.49 7.59 2.08
C VAL A 224 -8.07 7.54 0.66
N GLU A 225 -8.07 8.66 -0.07
CA GLU A 225 -8.56 8.72 -1.45
C GLU A 225 -7.71 7.89 -2.44
N GLN A 226 -6.48 7.55 -2.07
CA GLN A 226 -5.54 6.77 -2.88
C GLN A 226 -5.55 5.28 -2.53
N GLY A 227 -6.40 4.84 -1.60
CA GLY A 227 -6.40 3.46 -1.12
C GLY A 227 -6.60 2.43 -2.22
N GLU A 228 -7.40 2.75 -3.23
CA GLU A 228 -7.61 1.89 -4.39
C GLU A 228 -6.38 1.71 -5.27
N GLU A 229 -5.58 2.76 -5.42
CA GLU A 229 -4.34 2.68 -6.19
C GLU A 229 -3.27 1.89 -5.44
N ILE A 230 -3.21 2.08 -4.11
CA ILE A 230 -2.30 1.33 -3.22
C ILE A 230 -2.67 -0.16 -3.26
N TYR A 231 -3.95 -0.48 -3.18
CA TYR A 231 -4.45 -1.85 -3.31
C TYR A 231 -4.05 -2.48 -4.64
N ARG A 232 -4.30 -1.79 -5.77
CA ARG A 232 -3.94 -2.29 -7.11
C ARG A 232 -2.45 -2.51 -7.27
N TYR A 233 -1.61 -1.65 -6.68
CA TYR A 233 -0.16 -1.83 -6.67
C TYR A 233 0.24 -3.12 -5.96
N LEU A 234 -0.28 -3.36 -4.74
CA LEU A 234 0.01 -4.57 -3.98
C LEU A 234 -0.53 -5.83 -4.66
N LEU A 235 -1.75 -5.77 -5.21
CA LEU A 235 -2.33 -6.86 -5.99
C LEU A 235 -1.47 -7.18 -7.22
N GLY A 236 -0.96 -6.16 -7.91
CA GLY A 236 -0.05 -6.31 -9.03
C GLY A 236 1.22 -7.08 -8.66
N ILE A 237 1.83 -6.77 -7.51
CA ILE A 237 2.99 -7.52 -6.99
C ILE A 237 2.65 -8.99 -6.78
N ALA A 238 1.50 -9.30 -6.18
CA ALA A 238 1.07 -10.68 -5.96
C ALA A 238 0.89 -11.43 -7.30
N VAL A 239 0.21 -10.80 -8.26
CA VAL A 239 -0.03 -11.37 -9.60
C VAL A 239 1.28 -11.62 -10.34
N ASP A 240 2.19 -10.65 -10.37
CA ASP A 240 3.47 -10.79 -11.08
C ASP A 240 4.37 -11.84 -10.42
N THR A 241 4.37 -11.92 -9.08
CA THR A 241 5.10 -12.96 -8.33
C THR A 241 4.58 -14.35 -8.68
N CYS A 242 3.26 -14.55 -8.65
CA CYS A 242 2.64 -15.83 -8.98
C CYS A 242 2.87 -16.20 -10.45
N ARG A 243 2.66 -15.26 -11.37
CA ARG A 243 2.85 -15.49 -12.80
C ARG A 243 4.28 -15.91 -13.14
N THR A 244 5.27 -15.28 -12.50
CA THR A 244 6.69 -15.61 -12.71
C THR A 244 6.96 -17.06 -12.27
N ALA A 245 6.62 -17.40 -11.03
CA ALA A 245 6.85 -18.74 -10.49
C ALA A 245 6.06 -19.84 -11.23
N TRP A 246 4.80 -19.59 -11.58
CA TRP A 246 3.99 -20.56 -12.33
C TRP A 246 4.52 -20.80 -13.74
N SER A 247 5.13 -19.79 -14.37
CA SER A 247 5.83 -19.96 -15.65
C SER A 247 7.01 -20.93 -15.53
N ASP A 248 7.65 -20.97 -14.35
CA ASP A 248 8.73 -21.89 -14.00
C ASP A 248 8.23 -23.19 -13.36
N LYS A 249 6.90 -23.40 -13.28
CA LYS A 249 6.20 -24.54 -12.65
C LYS A 249 6.47 -24.69 -11.15
N GLU A 250 6.76 -23.58 -10.48
CA GLU A 250 6.95 -23.51 -9.04
C GLU A 250 5.65 -23.12 -8.31
N THR A 251 5.59 -23.45 -7.03
CA THR A 251 4.51 -22.99 -6.13
C THR A 251 4.95 -21.72 -5.41
N VAL A 252 4.00 -20.84 -5.11
CA VAL A 252 4.29 -19.56 -4.44
C VAL A 252 3.71 -19.53 -3.05
N TRP A 253 4.54 -19.09 -2.10
CA TRP A 253 4.16 -18.80 -0.73
C TRP A 253 4.56 -17.37 -0.40
N LEU A 254 3.57 -16.49 -0.32
CA LEU A 254 3.73 -15.07 -0.03
C LEU A 254 3.84 -14.84 1.48
N SER A 255 4.68 -13.88 1.89
CA SER A 255 4.84 -13.52 3.30
C SER A 255 4.03 -12.26 3.63
N PRO A 256 3.21 -12.28 4.70
CA PRO A 256 2.56 -11.09 5.25
C PRO A 256 3.54 -9.93 5.49
N GLN A 257 4.73 -10.23 6.02
CA GLN A 257 5.72 -9.20 6.34
C GLN A 257 6.23 -8.51 5.07
N THR A 258 6.54 -9.27 4.01
CA THR A 258 6.98 -8.70 2.74
C THR A 258 5.92 -7.75 2.15
N PHE A 259 4.63 -8.10 2.24
CA PHE A 259 3.56 -7.23 1.75
C PHE A 259 3.34 -5.99 2.62
N ARG A 260 3.50 -6.09 3.95
CA ARG A 260 3.53 -4.91 4.83
C ARG A 260 4.69 -3.98 4.50
N ASP A 261 5.87 -4.53 4.18
CA ASP A 261 7.01 -3.74 3.76
C ASP A 261 6.75 -3.02 2.42
N HIS A 262 6.07 -3.68 1.47
CA HIS A 262 5.63 -3.04 0.22
C HIS A 262 4.60 -1.94 0.46
N LEU A 263 3.64 -2.14 1.38
CA LEU A 263 2.67 -1.11 1.77
C LEU A 263 3.37 0.11 2.36
N HIS A 264 4.31 -0.08 3.28
CA HIS A 264 5.08 1.02 3.88
C HIS A 264 5.93 1.76 2.85
N LYS A 265 6.60 1.05 1.93
CA LYS A 265 7.34 1.67 0.82
C LYS A 265 6.44 2.51 -0.07
N GLU A 266 5.21 2.05 -0.32
CA GLU A 266 4.23 2.80 -1.11
C GLU A 266 3.72 4.04 -0.37
N PHE A 267 3.56 3.97 0.95
CA PHE A 267 3.30 5.16 1.78
C PHE A 267 4.45 6.16 1.62
N ASP A 268 5.68 5.73 1.90
CA ASP A 268 6.86 6.59 1.80
C ASP A 268 6.96 7.24 0.41
N ARG A 269 6.75 6.48 -0.67
CA ARG A 269 6.78 6.99 -2.05
C ARG A 269 5.71 8.05 -2.32
N ARG A 270 4.50 7.86 -1.82
CA ARG A 270 3.39 8.81 -2.01
C ARG A 270 3.54 10.06 -1.15
N PHE A 271 4.14 9.91 0.02
CA PHE A 271 4.56 11.03 0.86
C PHE A 271 5.77 11.77 0.26
N LEU A 272 6.73 11.09 -0.35
CA LEU A 272 7.89 11.68 -1.06
C LEU A 272 7.45 12.72 -2.11
N ASN A 273 6.40 12.44 -2.89
CA ASN A 273 5.87 13.39 -3.88
C ASN A 273 5.27 14.66 -3.26
N LYS A 274 4.88 14.63 -1.98
CA LYS A 274 4.48 15.83 -1.21
C LYS A 274 5.68 16.62 -0.68
N TYR A 275 6.78 15.94 -0.39
CA TYR A 275 7.97 16.53 0.24
C TYR A 275 9.02 17.08 -0.74
N LEU A 276 8.86 16.83 -2.05
CA LEU A 276 9.67 17.51 -3.07
C LEU A 276 9.24 18.97 -3.21
N ASP A 277 10.23 19.85 -3.31
CA ASP A 277 10.03 21.26 -3.55
C ASP A 277 9.47 21.50 -4.96
N ARG A 278 8.37 22.24 -5.03
CA ARG A 278 7.66 22.51 -6.29
C ARG A 278 8.45 23.49 -7.17
N PRO A 279 8.28 23.47 -8.50
CA PRO A 279 8.87 24.51 -9.32
C PRO A 279 8.39 25.89 -8.88
N MET A 280 9.27 26.89 -8.91
CA MET A 280 8.97 28.25 -8.41
C MET A 280 7.67 28.83 -8.99
N VAL A 281 7.34 28.51 -10.26
CA VAL A 281 6.10 28.95 -10.93
C VAL A 281 4.81 28.37 -10.36
N HIS A 282 4.89 27.23 -9.66
CA HIS A 282 3.77 26.54 -9.02
C HIS A 282 3.60 26.91 -7.55
N VAL A 283 4.50 27.73 -7.00
CA VAL A 283 4.40 28.20 -5.64
C VAL A 283 3.43 29.39 -5.62
N ASP A 284 2.46 29.40 -4.69
CA ASP A 284 1.45 30.47 -4.55
C ASP A 284 2.03 31.79 -3.99
N PHE A 285 3.27 32.12 -4.35
CA PHE A 285 4.03 33.22 -3.76
C PHE A 285 3.66 34.59 -4.34
N LYS A 286 3.12 34.66 -5.57
CA LYS A 286 2.73 35.94 -6.20
C LYS A 286 1.71 36.70 -5.34
N HIS A 287 0.76 35.98 -4.74
CA HIS A 287 -0.22 36.56 -3.82
C HIS A 287 0.38 37.01 -2.48
N LEU A 288 1.52 36.42 -2.07
CA LEU A 288 2.26 36.84 -0.87
C LEU A 288 3.12 38.09 -1.14
N VAL A 289 3.68 38.22 -2.34
CA VAL A 289 4.41 39.43 -2.78
C VAL A 289 3.47 40.65 -2.82
N GLU A 290 2.22 40.47 -3.25
CA GLU A 290 1.21 41.55 -3.26
C GLU A 290 0.80 42.02 -1.86
N ARG A 291 0.92 41.14 -0.85
CA ARG A 291 0.51 41.40 0.54
C ARG A 291 1.67 41.76 1.47
N GLY A 292 2.87 41.27 1.19
CA GLY A 292 4.07 41.46 1.99
C GLY A 292 4.93 42.59 1.44
N GLY A 293 5.17 43.61 2.26
CA GLY A 293 6.06 44.72 1.90
C GLY A 293 7.51 44.28 1.64
N ARG A 294 8.34 45.21 1.15
CA ARG A 294 9.79 45.02 0.93
C ARG A 294 10.64 45.27 2.18
N ASP A 295 10.04 45.27 3.37
CA ASP A 295 10.75 45.57 4.62
C ASP A 295 11.36 44.32 5.25
N PHE A 296 12.35 43.75 4.56
CA PHE A 296 13.11 42.59 5.05
C PHE A 296 14.51 43.01 5.48
N PHE A 297 14.99 42.45 6.59
CA PHE A 297 16.32 42.76 7.11
C PHE A 297 17.41 42.30 6.14
N PHE A 298 17.26 41.14 5.48
CA PHE A 298 18.24 40.71 4.47
C PHE A 298 18.31 41.68 3.28
N LEU A 299 17.19 42.31 2.86
CA LEU A 299 17.19 43.30 1.77
C LEU A 299 17.95 44.57 2.16
N LYS A 300 17.87 44.99 3.42
CA LYS A 300 18.67 46.11 3.96
C LYS A 300 20.18 45.81 3.92
N GLN A 301 20.56 44.55 4.10
CA GLN A 301 21.96 44.12 3.98
C GLN A 301 22.40 44.10 2.51
N LEU A 302 21.59 43.54 1.61
CA LEU A 302 21.91 43.44 0.18
C LEU A 302 22.04 44.81 -0.50
N SER A 303 21.24 45.80 -0.08
CA SER A 303 21.33 47.16 -0.63
C SER A 303 22.65 47.88 -0.30
N ARG A 304 23.42 47.40 0.69
CA ARG A 304 24.76 47.90 1.01
C ARG A 304 25.88 47.24 0.19
N LEU A 305 25.59 46.18 -0.56
CA LEU A 305 26.59 45.43 -1.33
C LEU A 305 26.77 45.92 -2.78
N ASP A 306 26.26 47.12 -3.11
CA ASP A 306 26.27 47.69 -4.46
C ASP A 306 25.71 46.74 -5.55
N ILE A 307 24.70 45.94 -5.17
CA ILE A 307 24.07 44.96 -6.06
C ILE A 307 22.96 45.65 -6.87
N PRO A 308 22.89 45.42 -8.20
CA PRO A 308 21.79 45.93 -9.03
C PRO A 308 20.40 45.51 -8.51
N ALA A 309 19.44 46.44 -8.52
CA ALA A 309 18.07 46.20 -8.04
C ALA A 309 17.40 44.96 -8.66
N ARG A 310 17.64 44.69 -9.96
CA ARG A 310 17.14 43.47 -10.64
C ARG A 310 17.61 42.18 -9.99
N ILE A 311 18.82 42.14 -9.45
CA ILE A 311 19.37 40.96 -8.77
C ILE A 311 18.75 40.84 -7.38
N ILE A 312 18.60 41.96 -6.66
CA ILE A 312 17.90 42.01 -5.37
C ILE A 312 16.46 41.48 -5.51
N ASP A 313 15.74 41.87 -6.55
CA ASP A 313 14.38 41.36 -6.83
C ASP A 313 14.37 39.84 -7.05
N ARG A 314 15.37 39.27 -7.74
CA ARG A 314 15.48 37.82 -7.88
C ARG A 314 15.74 37.10 -6.55
N HIS A 315 16.47 37.72 -5.62
CA HIS A 315 16.65 37.17 -4.28
C HIS A 315 15.36 37.24 -3.45
N LEU A 316 14.57 38.31 -3.65
CA LEU A 316 13.24 38.43 -3.05
C LEU A 316 12.28 37.35 -3.58
N ASP A 317 12.28 37.07 -4.88
CA ASP A 317 11.50 35.98 -5.48
C ASP A 317 11.86 34.63 -4.84
N LYS A 318 13.16 34.35 -4.69
CA LYS A 318 13.66 33.12 -4.05
C LYS A 318 13.22 33.02 -2.59
N TYR A 319 13.28 34.11 -1.83
CA TYR A 319 12.80 34.17 -0.45
C TYR A 319 11.30 33.84 -0.34
N TRP A 320 10.46 34.48 -1.18
CA TRP A 320 9.02 34.24 -1.13
C TRP A 320 8.63 32.84 -1.58
N ALA A 321 9.29 32.30 -2.60
CA ALA A 321 9.11 30.93 -3.03
C ALA A 321 9.46 29.94 -1.91
N PHE A 322 10.58 30.17 -1.21
CA PHE A 322 10.95 29.37 -0.04
C PHE A 322 9.91 29.50 1.08
N TYR A 323 9.50 30.70 1.44
CA TYR A 323 8.58 30.93 2.56
C TYR A 323 7.22 30.26 2.32
N ALA A 324 6.67 30.40 1.12
CA ALA A 324 5.43 29.72 0.74
C ALA A 324 5.57 28.20 0.80
N GLU A 325 6.70 27.66 0.34
CA GLU A 325 6.96 26.22 0.37
C GLU A 325 7.18 25.71 1.80
N ARG A 326 7.85 26.48 2.67
CA ARG A 326 7.99 26.19 4.10
C ARG A 326 6.63 26.10 4.78
N VAL A 327 5.77 27.09 4.59
CA VAL A 327 4.40 27.09 5.15
C VAL A 327 3.59 25.89 4.66
N ARG A 328 3.74 25.51 3.37
CA ARG A 328 3.10 24.32 2.81
C ARG A 328 3.61 23.04 3.50
N LEU A 329 4.93 22.86 3.57
CA LEU A 329 5.56 21.69 4.17
C LEU A 329 5.21 21.55 5.66
N GLU A 330 5.21 22.66 6.41
CA GLU A 330 4.78 22.68 7.82
C GLU A 330 3.30 22.24 7.97
N LYS A 331 2.40 22.72 7.10
CA LYS A 331 0.99 22.25 7.07
C LYS A 331 0.84 20.78 6.69
N GLU A 332 1.74 20.25 5.88
CA GLU A 332 1.79 18.84 5.47
C GLU A 332 2.52 17.94 6.49
N GLY A 333 2.82 18.47 7.68
CA GLY A 333 3.34 17.72 8.82
C GLY A 333 4.87 17.54 8.81
N PHE A 334 5.60 18.37 8.08
CA PHE A 334 7.06 18.35 8.11
C PHE A 334 7.58 18.73 9.50
N ASN A 335 8.55 17.97 10.03
CA ASN A 335 9.01 18.11 11.40
C ASN A 335 9.94 19.33 11.59
N GLN A 336 9.78 20.03 12.70
CA GLN A 336 10.66 21.13 13.13
C GLN A 336 12.12 20.68 13.31
N VAL A 337 12.35 19.45 13.76
CA VAL A 337 13.72 18.90 13.95
C VAL A 337 14.49 18.87 12.62
N ASP A 338 13.83 18.51 11.53
CA ASP A 338 14.45 18.47 10.20
C ASP A 338 14.75 19.88 9.67
N TRP A 339 13.95 20.89 10.05
CA TRP A 339 14.25 22.30 9.75
C TRP A 339 15.48 22.79 10.51
N GLU A 340 15.56 22.52 11.81
CA GLU A 340 16.70 22.92 12.64
C GLU A 340 18.00 22.27 12.17
N ALA A 341 17.98 20.96 11.85
CA ALA A 341 19.13 20.26 11.31
C ALA A 341 19.59 20.85 9.96
N ARG A 342 18.64 21.30 9.13
CA ARG A 342 18.98 22.01 7.89
C ARG A 342 19.56 23.40 8.16
N GLU A 343 18.97 24.17 9.08
CA GLU A 343 19.45 25.52 9.45
C GLU A 343 20.88 25.46 9.99
N ASP A 344 21.22 24.48 10.83
CA ASP A 344 22.59 24.22 11.30
C ASP A 344 23.57 23.98 10.13
N LYS A 345 23.23 23.05 9.22
CA LYS A 345 24.06 22.75 8.04
C LYS A 345 24.26 23.95 7.13
N LEU A 346 23.22 24.76 6.94
CA LEU A 346 23.31 25.99 6.14
C LEU A 346 24.20 27.02 6.84
N HIS A 347 24.03 27.20 8.15
CA HIS A 347 24.83 28.13 8.94
C HIS A 347 26.33 27.77 8.87
N GLN A 348 26.68 26.50 9.10
CA GLN A 348 28.07 26.01 9.00
C GLN A 348 28.67 26.29 7.61
N ARG A 349 27.93 25.96 6.54
CA ARG A 349 28.39 26.25 5.18
C ARG A 349 28.58 27.75 4.93
N TRP A 350 27.69 28.58 5.45
CA TRP A 350 27.82 30.03 5.31
C TRP A 350 29.07 30.55 6.04
N GLN A 351 29.37 30.03 7.24
CA GLN A 351 30.62 30.33 7.96
C GLN A 351 31.84 29.95 7.10
N ASP A 352 31.88 28.73 6.56
CA ASP A 352 32.96 28.29 5.66
C ASP A 352 33.10 29.23 4.45
N CYS A 353 31.98 29.63 3.84
CA CYS A 353 32.00 30.53 2.68
C CYS A 353 32.48 31.94 3.04
N ARG A 354 32.11 32.44 4.22
CA ARG A 354 32.54 33.74 4.76
C ARG A 354 34.04 33.72 5.05
N ASP A 355 34.52 32.72 5.77
CA ASP A 355 35.91 32.62 6.19
C ASP A 355 36.82 32.45 4.96
N ASN A 356 36.38 31.68 3.96
CA ASN A 356 37.06 31.60 2.67
C ASN A 356 37.07 32.95 1.91
N ALA A 357 35.98 33.71 1.94
CA ALA A 357 35.93 35.03 1.33
C ALA A 357 36.85 36.03 2.03
N GLU A 358 36.96 35.93 3.36
CA GLU A 358 37.90 36.74 4.15
C GLU A 358 39.35 36.41 3.82
N MET A 359 39.72 35.12 3.84
CA MET A 359 41.06 34.66 3.48
C MET A 359 41.48 35.12 2.07
N GLU A 360 40.59 35.03 1.09
CA GLU A 360 40.88 35.46 -0.30
C GLU A 360 41.10 36.97 -0.46
N LEU A 361 40.51 37.77 0.43
CA LEU A 361 40.58 39.24 0.38
C LEU A 361 41.59 39.83 1.36
N MET A 362 42.06 39.05 2.34
CA MET A 362 43.00 39.48 3.38
C MET A 362 44.32 40.03 2.82
N THR A 363 44.78 39.52 1.68
CA THR A 363 46.02 39.97 1.03
C THR A 363 45.80 41.07 -0.01
N ARG A 364 44.57 41.56 -0.19
CA ARG A 364 44.24 42.57 -1.20
C ARG A 364 44.12 43.96 -0.59
N ALA A 365 44.87 44.91 -1.14
CA ALA A 365 44.92 46.31 -0.66
C ALA A 365 43.57 47.06 -0.80
N ASP A 366 42.64 46.57 -1.61
CA ASP A 366 41.34 47.19 -1.90
C ASP A 366 40.16 46.43 -1.26
N SER A 367 40.42 45.60 -0.24
CA SER A 367 39.39 44.84 0.48
C SER A 367 38.49 45.78 1.30
N THR A 368 37.22 45.88 0.91
CA THR A 368 36.17 46.59 1.67
C THR A 368 35.15 45.60 2.27
N PRO A 369 34.42 45.97 3.34
CA PRO A 369 33.35 45.15 3.89
C PRO A 369 32.29 44.73 2.87
N GLU A 370 31.99 45.60 1.90
CA GLU A 370 31.03 45.35 0.81
C GLU A 370 31.55 44.28 -0.15
N LYS A 371 32.84 44.33 -0.51
CA LYS A 371 33.47 43.30 -1.37
C LYS A 371 33.52 41.95 -0.66
N ARG A 372 33.82 41.92 0.64
CA ARG A 372 33.75 40.69 1.45
C ARG A 372 32.34 40.13 1.46
N GLY A 373 31.34 40.97 1.77
CA GLY A 373 29.94 40.56 1.80
C GLY A 373 29.43 40.03 0.46
N LEU A 374 29.78 40.69 -0.64
CA LEU A 374 29.42 40.26 -2.00
C LEU A 374 30.04 38.90 -2.37
N LEU A 375 31.30 38.68 -1.97
CA LEU A 375 31.99 37.41 -2.22
C LEU A 375 31.39 36.27 -1.37
N THR A 376 31.11 36.53 -0.07
CA THR A 376 30.41 35.59 0.80
C THR A 376 29.04 35.21 0.24
N LEU A 377 28.25 36.20 -0.19
CA LEU A 377 26.94 35.98 -0.82
C LEU A 377 27.07 35.09 -2.06
N THR A 378 28.02 35.39 -2.94
CA THR A 378 28.21 34.67 -4.22
C THR A 378 28.66 33.22 -4.00
N LYS A 379 29.56 32.97 -3.03
CA LYS A 379 30.00 31.61 -2.68
C LYS A 379 28.90 30.79 -1.99
N THR A 380 28.13 31.44 -1.12
CA THR A 380 27.07 30.78 -0.35
C THR A 380 25.89 30.40 -1.25
N LEU A 381 25.50 31.30 -2.16
CA LEU A 381 24.35 31.14 -3.06
C LEU A 381 24.73 30.54 -4.43
N ASP A 382 25.57 29.50 -4.41
CA ASP A 382 25.92 28.70 -5.57
C ASP A 382 24.71 27.85 -6.03
N GLU A 383 24.30 28.01 -7.29
CA GLU A 383 23.18 27.27 -7.90
C GLU A 383 23.39 25.73 -7.92
N ASN A 384 24.65 25.28 -7.81
CA ASN A 384 24.97 23.85 -7.72
C ASN A 384 24.76 23.28 -6.32
N PHE A 385 24.73 24.13 -5.28
CA PHE A 385 24.50 23.68 -3.92
C PHE A 385 23.00 23.71 -3.58
N LYS A 386 22.44 22.51 -3.38
CA LYS A 386 21.05 22.33 -2.93
C LYS A 386 21.06 21.49 -1.67
N ALA A 387 20.78 22.10 -0.52
CA ALA A 387 20.75 21.37 0.74
C ALA A 387 19.55 20.41 0.76
N ALA A 388 19.70 19.23 1.36
CA ALA A 388 18.59 18.31 1.63
C ALA A 388 17.76 18.75 2.85
N ILE A 389 16.47 18.41 2.92
CA ILE A 389 15.67 18.57 4.16
C ILE A 389 15.44 17.17 4.74
N GLY A 390 15.98 16.90 5.92
CA GLY A 390 16.04 15.54 6.48
C GLY A 390 16.73 14.57 5.50
N ARG A 391 16.03 13.48 5.14
CA ARG A 391 16.50 12.48 4.17
C ARG A 391 16.21 12.81 2.70
N TYR A 392 15.56 13.95 2.42
CA TYR A 392 15.04 14.28 1.10
C TYR A 392 15.91 15.30 0.38
N GLU A 393 16.38 14.96 -0.83
CA GLU A 393 17.08 15.89 -1.72
C GLU A 393 16.12 16.95 -2.27
N THR A 394 16.62 18.15 -2.55
CA THR A 394 15.83 19.27 -3.09
C THR A 394 16.26 19.62 -4.50
N GLY A 395 15.31 19.88 -5.38
CA GLY A 395 15.54 20.09 -6.81
C GLY A 395 15.77 21.55 -7.22
N ASN A 396 15.16 22.52 -6.51
CA ASN A 396 15.18 23.92 -6.88
C ASN A 396 16.03 24.76 -5.93
N SER A 397 16.84 25.66 -6.51
CA SER A 397 17.76 26.48 -5.73
C SER A 397 17.07 27.52 -4.85
N TYR A 398 15.83 27.90 -5.16
CA TYR A 398 15.07 28.85 -4.34
C TYR A 398 14.89 28.32 -2.91
N LEU A 399 14.75 27.00 -2.73
CA LEU A 399 14.53 26.41 -1.41
C LEU A 399 15.77 26.51 -0.52
N THR A 400 16.97 26.56 -1.11
CA THR A 400 18.23 26.76 -0.36
C THR A 400 18.52 28.25 -0.21
N HIS A 401 18.47 29.01 -1.30
CA HIS A 401 18.79 30.44 -1.30
C HIS A 401 17.80 31.27 -0.48
N GLY A 402 16.50 31.00 -0.66
CA GLY A 402 15.46 31.64 0.13
C GLY A 402 15.55 31.30 1.61
N HIS A 403 16.04 30.11 1.96
CA HIS A 403 16.25 29.73 3.36
C HIS A 403 17.38 30.55 4.00
N TYR A 404 18.49 30.77 3.30
CA TYR A 404 19.52 31.68 3.79
C TYR A 404 19.00 33.10 3.99
N HIS A 405 18.17 33.62 3.08
CA HIS A 405 17.56 34.94 3.26
C HIS A 405 16.58 34.99 4.44
N HIS A 406 15.88 33.88 4.70
CA HIS A 406 15.02 33.73 5.87
C HIS A 406 15.81 33.71 7.18
N MET A 407 16.93 32.98 7.24
CA MET A 407 17.86 33.02 8.37
C MET A 407 18.43 34.44 8.55
N ALA A 408 18.76 35.12 7.45
CA ALA A 408 19.22 36.51 7.46
C ALA A 408 18.16 37.54 7.85
N ASN A 409 16.90 37.15 8.00
CA ASN A 409 15.84 38.02 8.53
C ASN A 409 15.72 38.00 10.05
N ARG A 410 16.43 37.08 10.73
CA ARG A 410 16.24 36.82 12.16
C ARG A 410 17.55 37.06 12.92
N PRO A 411 17.92 38.32 13.17
CA PRO A 411 19.17 38.66 13.83
C PRO A 411 19.31 38.05 15.23
N ASP A 412 18.21 37.69 15.90
CA ASP A 412 18.24 37.09 17.24
C ASP A 412 18.31 35.56 17.23
N ASP A 413 18.19 34.91 16.07
CA ASP A 413 18.15 33.45 15.97
C ASP A 413 19.52 32.80 16.17
N ARG A 414 19.55 31.53 16.60
CA ARG A 414 20.79 30.78 16.84
C ARG A 414 21.60 30.60 15.55
N TYR A 415 20.90 30.28 14.46
CA TYR A 415 21.52 30.04 13.15
C TYR A 415 21.49 31.29 12.27
N PHE A 416 21.54 32.48 12.86
CA PHE A 416 21.55 33.74 12.11
C PHE A 416 22.72 33.78 11.12
N VAL A 417 22.46 34.29 9.91
CA VAL A 417 23.48 34.54 8.89
C VAL A 417 23.38 35.98 8.42
N TYR A 418 24.49 36.58 8.04
CA TYR A 418 24.52 37.95 7.53
C TYR A 418 25.30 38.06 6.22
N TRP A 419 24.91 39.00 5.38
CA TRP A 419 25.52 39.26 4.09
C TRP A 419 26.52 40.42 4.12
N HIS A 420 26.41 41.31 5.09
CA HIS A 420 27.31 42.46 5.22
C HIS A 420 27.91 42.51 6.64
N PRO A 421 29.25 42.61 6.81
CA PRO A 421 29.92 42.49 8.11
C PRO A 421 29.39 43.44 9.20
N ALA A 422 28.95 44.65 8.82
CA ALA A 422 28.34 45.62 9.74
C ALA A 422 27.08 45.11 10.50
N TYR A 423 26.52 43.96 10.13
CA TYR A 423 25.35 43.37 10.79
C TYR A 423 25.67 42.08 11.56
N GLY A 424 26.95 41.67 11.58
CA GLY A 424 27.42 40.43 12.19
C GLY A 424 28.45 40.58 13.31
N ALA A 425 29.22 41.68 13.27
CA ALA A 425 30.43 41.86 14.07
C ALA A 425 30.24 41.76 15.60
N GLU A 426 29.06 42.11 16.15
CA GLU A 426 28.79 41.99 17.59
C GLU A 426 28.48 40.55 18.03
N LYS A 427 27.95 39.70 17.13
CA LYS A 427 27.65 38.30 17.45
C LYS A 427 28.90 37.42 17.35
N ASP A 428 29.74 37.66 16.35
CA ASP A 428 30.99 36.89 16.17
C ASP A 428 31.94 37.08 17.37
N ALA A 429 32.01 38.29 17.94
CA ALA A 429 32.80 38.57 19.14
C ALA A 429 32.29 37.83 20.41
N GLY A 430 30.99 37.51 20.47
CA GLY A 430 30.39 36.80 21.61
C GLY A 430 30.51 35.27 21.56
N ASP A 431 30.77 34.70 20.38
CA ASP A 431 31.03 33.27 20.20
C ASP A 431 32.52 32.93 20.41
N GLU A 432 33.44 33.87 20.12
CA GLU A 432 34.87 33.73 20.45
C GLU A 432 35.14 33.76 21.97
N GLU A 433 34.32 34.44 22.77
CA GLU A 433 34.45 34.45 24.25
C GLU A 433 33.86 33.19 24.93
N LYS A 434 33.19 32.30 24.18
CA LYS A 434 32.53 31.09 24.71
C LYS A 434 33.10 29.76 24.22
N SER A 435 34.08 29.77 23.31
CA SER A 435 34.96 28.62 23.01
C SER A 435 36.21 28.68 23.89
#